data_AF-A0A7K2HPH1-F1
#
_entry.id   AF-A0A7K2HPH1-F1
#
_cell.length_a   1.000
_cell.length_b   1.000
_cell.length_c   1.000
_cell.angle_alpha   90.00
_cell.angle_beta   90.00
_cell.angle_gamma   90.00
#
_symmetry.space_group_name_H-M   'P 1'
#
loop_
_entity.id
_entity.type
_entity.pdbx_description
1 polymer ?
#
loop_
_entity_poly.entity_id
_entity_poly.type
_entity_poly.pdbx_seq_one_letter_code
_entity_poly.pdbx_strand_id
1 'polypeptide(L)'
;MRTRMIAGLATMAAAGALVAVVPGAADASTPAIGHRCGASEAGNLRYTVKKQPTVCAYLGSGGYKWVRTAAVDPTVRTPGSACSGQYPVARTPRGKAVMCSGGRWVVGP
;
A
#
# COMPACT_ATOMS: atom_id res chain seq x y z
N MET A 1 -7.97 63.75 40.66
CA MET A 1 -6.92 62.93 40.00
C MET A 1 -7.62 61.88 39.16
N ARG A 2 -7.51 61.98 37.83
CA ARG A 2 -8.16 61.10 36.84
C ARG A 2 -7.15 60.03 36.42
N THR A 3 -7.37 58.78 36.82
CA THR A 3 -6.56 57.63 36.36
C THR A 3 -7.36 56.84 35.34
N ARG A 4 -6.87 56.83 34.10
CA ARG A 4 -7.30 55.96 32.99
C ARG A 4 -6.71 54.56 33.19
N MET A 5 -7.44 53.52 32.79
CA MET A 5 -6.94 52.26 32.18
C MET A 5 -8.16 51.37 31.88
N ILE A 6 -8.73 51.42 30.67
CA ILE A 6 -8.40 50.69 29.43
C ILE A 6 -8.81 49.20 29.46
N ALA A 7 -9.96 48.98 28.82
CA ALA A 7 -10.33 47.89 27.90
C ALA A 7 -9.67 46.51 28.07
N GLY A 8 -10.43 45.55 28.59
CA GLY A 8 -10.23 44.12 28.31
C GLY A 8 -10.98 43.74 27.02
N LEU A 9 -10.23 43.46 25.95
CA LEU A 9 -10.75 42.80 24.75
C LEU A 9 -11.15 41.36 25.10
N ALA A 10 -12.44 41.04 24.98
CA ALA A 10 -12.93 39.68 25.04
C ALA A 10 -12.65 38.97 23.70
N THR A 11 -11.76 37.99 23.77
CA THR A 11 -11.62 36.77 22.95
C THR A 11 -12.55 36.63 21.72
N MET A 12 -11.98 36.81 20.53
CA MET A 12 -12.55 36.26 19.30
C MET A 12 -12.43 34.73 19.32
N ALA A 13 -13.56 34.04 19.34
CA ALA A 13 -13.63 32.61 19.03
C ALA A 13 -13.37 32.44 17.52
N ALA A 14 -12.12 32.16 17.15
CA ALA A 14 -11.80 31.66 15.82
C ALA A 14 -12.39 30.26 15.70
N ALA A 15 -13.55 30.15 15.03
CA ALA A 15 -14.06 28.89 14.51
C ALA A 15 -13.09 28.40 13.42
N GLY A 16 -12.01 27.74 13.84
CA GLY A 16 -11.11 27.03 12.96
C GLY A 16 -11.82 25.82 12.40
N ALA A 17 -12.36 25.93 11.18
CA ALA A 17 -12.76 24.78 10.40
C ALA A 17 -11.52 23.91 10.18
N LEU A 18 -11.43 22.80 10.93
CA LEU A 18 -10.49 21.73 10.67
C LEU A 18 -10.81 21.16 9.29
N VAL A 19 -10.08 21.62 8.27
CA VAL A 19 -10.07 20.94 6.97
C VAL A 19 -9.42 19.59 7.25
N ALA A 20 -10.24 18.57 7.44
CA ALA A 20 -9.79 17.20 7.47
C ALA A 20 -9.11 16.94 6.13
N VAL A 21 -7.78 16.92 6.13
CA VAL A 21 -6.99 16.40 5.03
C VAL A 21 -7.32 14.91 4.99
N VAL A 22 -8.34 14.56 4.21
CA VAL A 22 -8.57 13.17 3.82
C VAL A 22 -7.30 12.81 3.06
N PRO A 23 -6.48 11.86 3.53
CA PRO A 23 -5.42 11.35 2.68
C PRO A 23 -6.13 10.73 1.48
N GLY A 24 -6.10 11.44 0.35
CA GLY A 24 -6.59 10.91 -0.91
C GLY A 24 -5.97 9.54 -1.08
N ALA A 25 -6.79 8.53 -1.33
CA ALA A 25 -6.31 7.24 -1.77
C ALA A 25 -5.32 7.53 -2.89
N ALA A 26 -4.02 7.29 -2.64
CA ALA A 26 -2.99 7.54 -3.63
C ALA A 26 -3.48 6.90 -4.93
N ASP A 27 -3.76 7.74 -5.94
CA ASP A 27 -4.28 7.29 -7.22
C ASP A 27 -3.43 6.12 -7.65
N ALA A 28 -4.02 4.92 -7.56
CA ALA A 28 -3.27 3.69 -7.62
C ALA A 28 -2.91 3.46 -9.09
N SER A 29 -1.88 4.18 -9.55
CA SER A 29 -1.37 4.15 -10.90
C SER A 29 -1.15 2.70 -11.29
N THR A 30 -1.58 2.32 -12.49
CA THR A 30 -1.42 0.94 -12.96
C THR A 30 0.07 0.61 -12.92
N PRO A 31 0.48 -0.51 -12.29
CA PRO A 31 1.90 -0.83 -12.14
C PRO A 31 2.57 -0.98 -13.51
N ALA A 32 3.79 -0.47 -13.61
CA ALA A 32 4.68 -0.65 -14.75
C ALA A 32 5.99 -1.27 -14.27
N ILE A 33 6.42 -2.35 -14.92
CA ILE A 33 7.62 -3.09 -14.51
C ILE A 33 8.83 -2.15 -14.54
N GLY A 34 9.64 -2.17 -13.47
CA GLY A 34 10.81 -1.31 -13.29
C GLY A 34 10.52 0.08 -12.72
N HIS A 35 9.25 0.51 -12.69
CA HIS A 35 8.86 1.76 -12.06
C HIS A 35 8.86 1.64 -10.54
N ARG A 36 9.05 2.77 -9.86
CA ARG A 36 9.01 2.82 -8.40
C ARG A 36 7.61 2.50 -7.88
N CYS A 37 7.57 1.83 -6.75
CA CYS A 37 6.40 1.70 -5.89
C CYS A 37 6.75 2.19 -4.49
N GLY A 38 5.74 2.44 -3.65
CA GLY A 38 5.95 2.86 -2.27
C GLY A 38 6.24 1.70 -1.32
N ALA A 39 6.86 1.99 -0.17
CA ALA A 39 7.00 1.02 0.92
C ALA A 39 5.63 0.53 1.44
N SER A 40 4.60 1.37 1.40
CA SER A 40 3.21 1.00 1.69
C SER A 40 2.64 -0.04 0.72
N GLU A 41 3.20 -0.11 -0.49
CA GLU A 41 2.81 -1.06 -1.52
C GLU A 41 3.62 -2.35 -1.49
N ALA A 42 4.61 -2.48 -0.61
CA ALA A 42 5.46 -3.68 -0.50
C ALA A 42 4.63 -4.97 -0.45
N GLY A 43 4.95 -5.92 -1.31
CA GLY A 43 4.25 -7.18 -1.48
C GLY A 43 2.86 -7.09 -2.11
N ASN A 44 2.37 -5.91 -2.52
CA ASN A 44 1.13 -5.82 -3.30
C ASN A 44 1.31 -6.57 -4.61
N LEU A 45 0.38 -7.48 -4.91
CA LEU A 45 0.29 -8.15 -6.19
C LEU A 45 -0.68 -7.36 -7.08
N ARG A 46 -0.21 -6.85 -8.21
CA ARG A 46 -1.04 -6.09 -9.16
C ARG A 46 -0.74 -6.54 -10.58
N TYR A 47 -1.61 -6.15 -11.52
CA TYR A 47 -1.45 -6.46 -12.93
C TYR A 47 -1.14 -5.20 -13.71
N THR A 48 -0.19 -5.28 -14.62
CA THR A 48 0.07 -4.19 -15.59
C THR A 48 -1.09 -4.07 -16.58
N VAL A 49 -1.08 -3.01 -17.41
CA VAL A 49 -2.03 -2.85 -18.52
C VAL A 49 -2.04 -4.05 -19.48
N LYS A 50 -0.91 -4.74 -19.62
CA LYS A 50 -0.76 -5.97 -20.44
C LYS A 50 -1.14 -7.24 -19.68
N LYS A 51 -1.85 -7.13 -18.55
CA LYS A 51 -2.24 -8.23 -17.65
C LYS A 51 -1.07 -9.08 -17.13
N GLN A 52 0.15 -8.54 -17.13
CA GLN A 52 1.30 -9.25 -16.55
C GLN A 52 1.27 -9.11 -15.02
N PRO A 53 1.42 -10.22 -14.27
CA PRO A 53 1.44 -10.18 -12.83
C PRO A 53 2.73 -9.52 -12.33
N THR A 54 2.59 -8.65 -11.36
CA THR A 54 3.70 -7.90 -10.76
C THR A 54 3.56 -7.84 -9.25
N VAL A 55 4.69 -7.71 -8.57
CA VAL A 55 4.77 -7.45 -7.13
C VAL A 55 5.65 -6.24 -6.87
N CYS A 56 5.29 -5.41 -5.89
CA CYS A 56 6.15 -4.34 -5.43
C CYS A 56 7.18 -4.93 -4.46
N ALA A 57 8.44 -5.01 -4.88
CA ALA A 57 9.51 -5.61 -4.09
C ALA A 57 10.60 -4.58 -3.77
N TYR A 58 11.23 -4.71 -2.60
CA TYR A 58 12.42 -3.95 -2.26
C TYR A 58 13.66 -4.59 -2.90
N LEU A 59 14.31 -3.85 -3.80
CA LEU A 59 15.49 -4.32 -4.56
C LEU A 59 16.81 -3.77 -3.99
N GLY A 60 16.89 -3.56 -2.68
CA GLY A 60 18.07 -2.99 -2.03
C GLY A 60 18.31 -1.53 -2.46
N SER A 61 19.50 -1.25 -3.01
CA SER A 61 19.87 0.08 -3.52
C SER A 61 18.96 0.59 -4.63
N GLY A 62 18.23 -0.30 -5.31
CA GLY A 62 17.23 0.06 -6.31
C GLY A 62 15.91 0.60 -5.73
N GLY A 63 15.71 0.50 -4.41
CA GLY A 63 14.47 0.85 -3.74
C GLY A 63 13.31 -0.08 -4.07
N TYR A 64 12.09 0.33 -3.70
CA TYR A 64 10.86 -0.38 -4.01
C TYR A 64 10.49 -0.20 -5.49
N LYS A 65 10.35 -1.31 -6.22
CA LYS A 65 9.95 -1.32 -7.63
C LYS A 65 8.94 -2.40 -7.92
N TRP A 66 8.08 -2.14 -8.91
CA TRP A 66 7.23 -3.15 -9.51
C TRP A 66 8.09 -4.11 -10.34
N VAL A 67 8.12 -5.37 -9.95
CA VAL A 67 8.82 -6.44 -10.68
C VAL A 67 7.84 -7.47 -11.18
N ARG A 68 8.17 -8.13 -12.29
CA ARG A 68 7.39 -9.27 -12.77
C ARG A 68 7.46 -10.40 -11.74
N THR A 69 6.34 -11.07 -11.52
CA THR A 69 6.29 -12.28 -10.69
C THR A 69 5.96 -13.51 -11.55
N ALA A 70 6.09 -14.69 -10.95
CA ALA A 70 5.76 -15.96 -11.59
C ALA A 70 4.25 -16.11 -11.81
N ALA A 71 3.82 -17.25 -12.36
CA ALA A 71 2.41 -17.54 -12.57
C ALA A 71 1.63 -17.45 -11.24
N VAL A 72 0.47 -16.82 -11.29
CA VAL A 72 -0.37 -16.56 -10.11
C VAL A 72 -1.57 -17.50 -10.13
N ASP A 73 -1.81 -18.18 -9.01
CA ASP A 73 -3.04 -18.95 -8.79
C ASP A 73 -4.25 -18.03 -9.01
N PRO A 74 -5.20 -18.41 -9.88
CA PRO A 74 -6.41 -17.61 -10.10
C PRO A 74 -7.27 -17.47 -8.83
N THR A 75 -7.04 -18.33 -7.84
CA THR A 75 -7.76 -18.35 -6.56
C THR A 75 -7.06 -17.48 -5.53
N VAL A 76 -7.85 -16.76 -4.73
CA VAL A 76 -7.34 -16.06 -3.55
C VAL A 76 -6.98 -17.09 -2.46
N ARG A 77 -5.79 -16.97 -1.88
CA ARG A 77 -5.25 -17.91 -0.87
C ARG A 77 -4.92 -17.21 0.43
N THR A 78 -4.99 -17.94 1.53
CA THR A 78 -4.66 -17.45 2.87
C THR A 78 -3.25 -17.90 3.24
N PRO A 79 -2.39 -17.02 3.78
CA PRO A 79 -1.11 -17.44 4.33
C PRO A 79 -1.28 -18.58 5.34
N GLY A 80 -0.38 -19.56 5.30
CA GLY A 80 -0.39 -20.74 6.14
C GLY A 80 -1.31 -21.86 5.65
N SER A 81 -2.22 -21.65 4.70
CA SER A 81 -3.01 -22.76 4.14
C SER A 81 -2.16 -23.64 3.22
N ALA A 82 -2.65 -24.85 2.95
CA ALA A 82 -1.97 -25.80 2.08
C ALA A 82 -1.90 -25.29 0.62
N CYS A 83 -0.82 -25.65 -0.07
CA CYS A 83 -0.64 -25.40 -1.49
C CYS A 83 -0.09 -26.66 -2.18
N SER A 84 -0.56 -26.93 -3.40
CA SER A 84 -0.17 -28.10 -4.19
C SER A 84 1.11 -27.91 -5.01
N GLY A 85 1.64 -26.69 -5.08
CA GLY A 85 2.75 -26.34 -5.97
C GLY A 85 2.38 -26.13 -7.44
N GLN A 86 1.11 -26.33 -7.82
CA GLN A 86 0.64 -26.08 -9.19
C GLN A 86 0.88 -24.64 -9.65
N TYR A 87 0.77 -23.69 -8.71
CA TYR A 87 1.10 -22.28 -8.92
C TYR A 87 2.15 -21.84 -7.90
N PRO A 88 3.21 -21.13 -8.33
CA PRO A 88 4.26 -20.67 -7.43
C PRO A 88 3.84 -19.50 -6.55
N VAL A 89 2.89 -18.67 -7.01
CA VAL A 89 2.43 -17.45 -6.34
C VAL A 89 0.92 -17.44 -6.25
N ALA A 90 0.35 -16.84 -5.21
CA ALA A 90 -1.07 -16.53 -5.13
C ALA A 90 -1.31 -15.13 -4.53
N ARG A 91 -2.54 -14.65 -4.67
CA ARG A 91 -3.01 -13.39 -4.09
C ARG A 91 -3.72 -13.66 -2.77
N THR A 92 -3.46 -12.86 -1.75
CA THR A 92 -4.22 -12.87 -0.49
C THR A 92 -5.48 -11.99 -0.58
N PRO A 93 -6.45 -12.12 0.35
CA PRO A 93 -7.62 -11.24 0.39
C PRO A 93 -7.26 -9.74 0.49
N ARG A 94 -6.08 -9.42 1.03
CA ARG A 94 -5.54 -8.06 1.13
C ARG A 94 -4.77 -7.61 -0.12
N GLY A 95 -4.77 -8.42 -1.19
CA GLY A 95 -4.05 -8.13 -2.41
C GLY A 95 -2.53 -8.34 -2.33
N LYS A 96 -2.00 -8.94 -1.25
CA LYS A 96 -0.57 -9.25 -1.11
C LYS A 96 -0.20 -10.55 -1.82
N ALA A 97 1.04 -10.65 -2.29
CA ALA A 97 1.63 -11.87 -2.83
C ALA A 97 1.97 -12.87 -1.72
N VAL A 98 1.70 -14.15 -1.96
CA VAL A 98 2.20 -15.29 -1.19
C VAL A 98 2.85 -16.28 -2.14
N MET A 99 3.83 -17.03 -1.65
CA MET A 99 4.55 -18.06 -2.42
C MET A 99 4.18 -19.44 -1.90
N CYS A 100 4.08 -20.44 -2.78
CA CYS A 100 3.93 -21.83 -2.36
C CYS A 100 5.30 -22.39 -2.01
N SER A 101 5.54 -22.67 -0.73
CA SER A 101 6.82 -23.21 -0.24
C SER A 101 6.57 -24.24 0.85
N GLY A 102 7.24 -25.39 0.78
CA GLY A 102 7.07 -26.47 1.75
C GLY A 102 5.61 -26.97 1.88
N GLY A 103 4.84 -26.93 0.78
CA GLY A 103 3.43 -27.32 0.77
C GLY A 103 2.48 -26.31 1.44
N ARG A 104 2.95 -25.09 1.76
CA ARG A 104 2.12 -24.04 2.36
C ARG A 104 2.30 -22.69 1.66
N TRP A 105 1.26 -21.86 1.69
CA TRP A 105 1.35 -20.47 1.26
C TRP A 105 2.11 -19.66 2.31
N VAL A 106 3.25 -19.10 1.95
CA VAL A 106 4.08 -18.24 2.80
C VAL A 106 4.02 -16.80 2.30
N VAL A 107 4.12 -15.82 3.19
CA VAL A 107 4.10 -14.40 2.81
C VAL A 107 5.27 -14.12 1.85
N GLY A 108 4.94 -13.56 0.68
CA GLY A 108 5.93 -13.15 -0.32
C GLY A 108 6.55 -11.80 0.04
N PRO A 109 7.70 -11.46 -0.58
CA PRO A 109 8.31 -10.13 -0.45
C PRO A 109 7.39 -9.01 -0.96
#